data_AF-A0A7J8NNX0-F1
#
_entry.id   AF-A0A7J8NNX0-F1
#
_cell.length_a   1.000
_cell.length_b   1.000
_cell.length_c   1.000
_cell.angle_alpha   90.00
_cell.angle_beta   90.00
_cell.angle_gamma   90.00
#
_symmetry.space_group_name_H-M   'P 1'
#
loop_
_entity.id
_entity.type
_entity.pdbx_description
1 polymer ?
#
loop_
_entity_poly.entity_id
_entity_poly.type
_entity_poly.pdbx_seq_one_letter_code
_entity_poly.pdbx_strand_id
1 'polypeptide(L)'
;FYTIYVHSHPHYNQTVPQTSVFYGRRIPSQPVYWGTATMIDAERRLLANALLDPSNQRFVLLSDSCIPLFNFTTIYDYLITSTLSFISVYDDPGKDGRGRYNPQMSPVINATDWLKGSQWFEMHRDMALHIVSDETYYSIFKQYCRPPCYNDEHYIATMVNMLYGKLNSKRSITWVDWSREGAHPRKYGDADINHELLSQIRYGSECIYNGNTTSICFLFARKFSPSTLKPMMRLLHFQY
;
A
#
# COMPACT_ATOMS: atom_id res chain seq x y z
N PHE A 1 -18.61 5.70 5.58
CA PHE A 1 -18.19 5.04 6.85
C PHE A 1 -16.80 4.45 6.64
N TYR A 2 -15.94 4.44 7.66
CA TYR A 2 -14.61 3.81 7.58
C TYR A 2 -14.25 3.14 8.91
N THR A 3 -13.38 2.15 8.85
CA THR A 3 -12.80 1.47 10.02
C THR A 3 -11.28 1.53 9.93
N ILE A 4 -10.61 1.46 11.08
CA ILE A 4 -9.14 1.47 11.16
C ILE A 4 -8.69 0.22 11.91
N TYR A 5 -7.63 -0.41 11.42
CA TYR A 5 -6.96 -1.53 12.07
C TYR A 5 -5.47 -1.22 12.14
N VAL A 6 -4.88 -1.40 13.32
CA VAL A 6 -3.48 -1.02 13.58
C VAL A 6 -2.67 -2.26 13.91
N HIS A 7 -1.69 -2.55 13.07
CA HIS A 7 -0.65 -3.52 13.36
C HIS A 7 0.61 -2.78 13.81
N SER A 8 1.03 -2.98 15.06
CA SER A 8 2.20 -2.31 15.63
C SER A 8 3.16 -3.31 16.24
N HIS A 9 4.44 -2.94 16.35
CA HIS A 9 5.43 -3.80 16.98
C HIS A 9 4.92 -4.29 18.36
N PRO A 10 5.06 -5.58 18.73
CA PRO A 10 4.49 -6.09 19.99
C PRO A 10 4.92 -5.29 21.23
N HIS A 11 6.19 -4.90 21.29
CA HIS A 11 6.75 -4.06 22.35
C HIS A 11 6.33 -2.58 22.30
N TYR A 12 5.56 -2.15 21.29
CA TYR A 12 5.02 -0.80 21.23
C TYR A 12 3.92 -0.66 22.27
N ASN A 13 4.20 0.13 23.32
CA ASN A 13 3.32 0.32 24.47
C ASN A 13 2.79 1.76 24.52
N GLN A 14 2.14 2.21 23.44
CA GLN A 14 1.47 3.51 23.42
C GLN A 14 -0.02 3.33 23.65
N THR A 15 -0.52 4.01 24.67
CA THR A 15 -1.95 4.22 24.87
C THR A 15 -2.38 5.46 24.11
N VAL A 16 -3.46 5.35 23.34
CA VAL A 16 -4.12 6.48 22.68
C VAL A 16 -5.33 6.93 23.53
N PRO A 17 -5.68 8.23 23.53
CA PRO A 17 -6.88 8.70 24.22
C PRO A 17 -8.15 8.00 23.72
N GLN A 18 -9.17 7.85 24.57
CA GLN A 18 -10.45 7.24 24.17
C GLN A 18 -11.16 8.00 23.04
N THR A 19 -10.90 9.31 22.92
CA THR A 19 -11.40 10.17 21.84
C THR A 19 -10.66 9.98 20.51
N SER A 20 -9.55 9.24 20.50
CA SER A 20 -8.77 8.99 19.29
C SER A 20 -9.48 8.00 18.38
N VAL A 21 -9.44 8.25 17.06
CA VAL A 21 -9.91 7.30 16.04
C VAL A 21 -9.16 5.97 16.07
N PHE A 22 -7.97 5.93 16.68
CA PHE A 22 -7.14 4.73 16.84
C PHE A 22 -7.42 3.96 18.14
N TYR A 23 -8.28 4.46 19.03
CA TYR A 23 -8.61 3.78 20.28
C TYR A 23 -9.28 2.43 20.02
N GLY A 24 -8.78 1.38 20.66
CA GLY A 24 -9.28 0.00 20.48
C GLY A 24 -9.07 -0.58 19.07
N ARG A 25 -8.26 0.05 18.22
CA ARG A 25 -8.05 -0.40 16.83
C ARG A 25 -6.86 -1.34 16.63
N ARG A 26 -6.08 -1.60 17.68
CA ARG A 26 -4.90 -2.48 17.61
C ARG A 26 -5.32 -3.93 17.47
N ILE A 27 -4.81 -4.61 16.45
CA ILE A 27 -5.00 -6.05 16.24
C ILE A 27 -3.89 -6.85 16.93
N PRO A 28 -4.07 -8.17 17.18
CA PRO A 28 -2.98 -9.04 17.57
C PRO A 28 -1.82 -8.98 16.56
N SER A 29 -0.72 -8.35 16.97
CA SER A 29 0.41 -8.00 16.09
C SER A 29 1.63 -8.86 16.38
N GLN A 30 2.53 -8.98 15.40
CA GLN A 30 3.80 -9.72 15.51
C GLN A 30 4.98 -8.84 15.06
N PRO A 31 6.24 -9.17 15.40
CA PRO A 31 7.40 -8.46 14.87
C PRO A 31 7.45 -8.58 13.35
N VAL A 32 7.93 -7.51 12.70
CA VAL A 32 8.04 -7.46 11.25
C VAL A 32 9.44 -7.05 10.84
N TYR A 33 10.00 -7.78 9.89
CA TYR A 33 11.34 -7.59 9.36
C TYR A 33 11.26 -7.27 7.88
N TRP A 34 11.91 -6.17 7.50
CA TRP A 34 11.88 -5.64 6.14
C TRP A 34 12.30 -6.68 5.09
N GLY A 35 11.56 -6.75 3.98
CA GLY A 35 11.81 -7.65 2.86
C GLY A 35 11.45 -9.13 3.10
N THR A 36 11.08 -9.50 4.32
CA THR A 36 10.78 -10.90 4.67
C THR A 36 9.28 -11.22 4.58
N ALA A 37 8.94 -12.51 4.62
CA ALA A 37 7.56 -12.98 4.68
C ALA A 37 6.75 -12.42 5.88
N THR A 38 7.43 -11.94 6.93
CA THR A 38 6.75 -11.32 8.08
C THR A 38 6.04 -10.01 7.74
N MET A 39 6.46 -9.31 6.66
CA MET A 39 5.72 -8.15 6.16
C MET A 39 4.37 -8.56 5.59
N ILE A 40 4.36 -9.61 4.75
CA ILE A 40 3.12 -10.18 4.21
C ILE A 40 2.24 -10.77 5.33
N ASP A 41 2.84 -11.42 6.34
CA ASP A 41 2.08 -11.92 7.50
C ASP A 41 1.35 -10.78 8.22
N ALA A 42 1.97 -9.61 8.38
CA ALA A 42 1.34 -8.45 9.00
C ALA A 42 0.21 -7.87 8.14
N GLU A 43 0.40 -7.76 6.83
CA GLU A 43 -0.62 -7.32 5.87
C GLU A 43 -1.81 -8.27 5.85
N ARG A 44 -1.57 -9.59 5.80
CA ARG A 44 -2.61 -10.61 5.87
C ARG A 44 -3.37 -10.56 7.20
N ARG A 45 -2.69 -10.30 8.33
CA ARG A 45 -3.35 -10.12 9.64
C ARG A 45 -4.26 -8.89 9.64
N LEU A 46 -3.81 -7.77 9.07
CA LEU A 46 -4.63 -6.57 8.92
C LEU A 46 -5.89 -6.86 8.10
N LEU A 47 -5.73 -7.48 6.92
CA LEU A 47 -6.85 -7.86 6.06
C LEU A 47 -7.79 -8.83 6.76
N ALA A 48 -7.28 -9.88 7.39
CA ALA A 48 -8.09 -10.89 8.07
C ALA A 48 -8.95 -10.29 9.19
N ASN A 49 -8.39 -9.40 10.01
CA ASN A 49 -9.15 -8.71 11.06
C ASN A 49 -10.17 -7.74 10.45
N ALA A 50 -9.81 -7.02 9.40
CA ALA A 50 -10.71 -6.08 8.73
C ALA A 50 -11.87 -6.78 8.00
N LEU A 51 -11.65 -8.00 7.50
CA LEU A 51 -12.66 -8.79 6.80
C LEU A 51 -13.72 -9.39 7.73
N LEU A 52 -13.47 -9.46 9.05
CA LEU A 52 -14.48 -9.88 10.03
C LEU A 52 -15.70 -8.95 10.03
N ASP A 53 -15.53 -7.68 9.65
CA ASP A 53 -16.63 -6.77 9.38
C ASP A 53 -17.10 -6.94 7.91
N PRO A 54 -18.33 -7.44 7.67
CA PRO A 54 -18.86 -7.60 6.32
C PRO A 54 -19.14 -6.26 5.62
N SER A 55 -19.20 -5.14 6.34
CA SER A 55 -19.40 -3.81 5.74
C SER A 55 -18.15 -3.26 5.07
N ASN A 56 -16.96 -3.80 5.38
CA ASN A 56 -15.70 -3.39 4.76
C ASN A 56 -15.58 -3.94 3.34
N GLN A 57 -15.64 -3.07 2.33
CA GLN A 57 -15.58 -3.43 0.91
C GLN A 57 -14.27 -3.05 0.20
N ARG A 58 -13.54 -2.08 0.76
CA ARG A 58 -12.35 -1.47 0.16
C ARG A 58 -11.26 -1.38 1.24
N PHE A 59 -10.05 -1.83 0.92
CA PHE A 59 -8.95 -1.97 1.88
C PHE A 59 -7.75 -1.18 1.41
N VAL A 60 -7.31 -0.20 2.20
CA VAL A 60 -6.13 0.63 1.92
C VAL A 60 -5.06 0.36 2.96
N LEU A 61 -3.84 0.03 2.51
CA LEU A 61 -2.69 -0.10 3.40
C LEU A 61 -1.99 1.26 3.56
N LEU A 62 -1.68 1.66 4.80
CA LEU A 62 -0.97 2.91 5.12
C LEU A 62 0.05 2.68 6.24
N SER A 63 1.08 3.54 6.30
CA SER A 63 2.00 3.64 7.45
C SER A 63 1.83 4.96 8.18
N ASP A 64 2.51 5.08 9.32
CA ASP A 64 2.70 6.31 10.10
C ASP A 64 3.39 7.46 9.34
N SER A 65 3.90 7.18 8.13
CA SER A 65 4.58 8.15 7.27
C SER A 65 3.83 8.48 5.98
N CYS A 66 2.59 8.00 5.88
CA CYS A 66 1.66 8.35 4.80
C CYS A 66 0.81 9.56 5.20
N ILE A 67 0.43 10.37 4.20
CA ILE A 67 -0.49 11.49 4.34
C ILE A 67 -1.67 11.34 3.37
N PRO A 68 -2.87 11.84 3.69
CA PRO A 68 -3.92 12.03 2.71
C PRO A 68 -3.61 13.25 1.84
N LEU A 69 -3.86 13.14 0.53
CA LEU A 69 -3.71 14.25 -0.41
C LEU A 69 -5.01 15.04 -0.57
N PHE A 70 -6.16 14.40 -0.36
CA PHE A 70 -7.48 15.01 -0.49
C PHE A 70 -8.30 14.83 0.79
N ASN A 71 -9.44 15.51 0.88
CA ASN A 71 -10.36 15.32 2.00
C ASN A 71 -11.00 13.91 1.96
N PHE A 72 -11.61 13.51 3.08
CA PHE A 72 -12.20 12.18 3.21
C PHE A 72 -13.28 11.90 2.16
N THR A 73 -14.16 12.86 1.87
CA THR A 73 -15.24 12.68 0.89
C THR A 73 -14.69 12.36 -0.49
N THR A 74 -13.71 13.13 -0.97
CA THR A 74 -13.05 12.88 -2.26
C THR A 74 -12.40 11.50 -2.31
N ILE A 75 -11.67 11.10 -1.26
CA ILE A 75 -11.02 9.78 -1.20
C ILE A 75 -12.08 8.67 -1.18
N TYR A 76 -13.11 8.81 -0.35
CA TYR A 76 -14.17 7.81 -0.19
C TYR A 76 -14.93 7.61 -1.50
N ASP A 77 -15.38 8.70 -2.13
CA ASP A 77 -16.12 8.64 -3.39
C ASP A 77 -15.26 8.03 -4.51
N TYR A 78 -13.97 8.39 -4.57
CA TYR A 78 -13.04 7.80 -5.52
C TYR A 78 -12.90 6.28 -5.36
N LEU A 79 -12.82 5.79 -4.12
CA LEU A 79 -12.63 4.36 -3.89
C LEU A 79 -13.92 3.57 -4.08
N ILE A 80 -15.04 4.07 -3.57
CA ILE A 80 -16.31 3.33 -3.58
C ILE A 80 -16.96 3.32 -4.96
N THR A 81 -16.73 4.34 -5.80
CA THR A 81 -17.26 4.41 -7.17
C THR A 81 -16.36 3.76 -8.21
N SER A 82 -15.15 3.33 -7.84
CA SER A 82 -14.30 2.58 -8.75
C SER A 82 -14.83 1.16 -8.96
N THR A 83 -14.62 0.61 -10.16
CA THR A 83 -14.84 -0.82 -10.45
C THR A 83 -13.56 -1.65 -10.36
N LEU A 84 -12.40 -0.99 -10.22
CA LEU A 84 -11.07 -1.63 -10.18
C LEU A 84 -10.46 -1.51 -8.78
N SER A 85 -9.48 -2.38 -8.51
CA SER A 85 -8.52 -2.23 -7.41
C SER A 85 -7.29 -1.43 -7.86
N PHE A 86 -6.54 -0.87 -6.91
CA PHE A 86 -5.33 -0.09 -7.18
C PHE A 86 -4.07 -0.75 -6.57
N ILE A 87 -3.59 -1.78 -7.28
CA ILE A 87 -2.32 -2.45 -6.99
C ILE A 87 -1.36 -2.18 -8.13
N SER A 88 -0.21 -1.59 -7.79
CA SER A 88 0.87 -1.37 -8.76
C SER A 88 1.41 -2.70 -9.25
N VAL A 89 1.40 -2.91 -10.57
CA VAL A 89 1.89 -4.13 -11.21
C VAL A 89 2.61 -3.76 -12.49
N TYR A 90 3.90 -4.09 -12.57
CA TYR A 90 4.72 -3.83 -13.75
C TYR A 90 5.84 -4.87 -13.88
N ASP A 91 6.32 -5.01 -15.10
CA ASP A 91 7.44 -5.88 -15.45
C ASP A 91 8.73 -5.08 -15.43
N ASP A 92 9.59 -5.37 -14.44
CA ASP A 92 10.88 -4.73 -14.27
C ASP A 92 11.98 -5.70 -14.76
N PRO A 93 12.58 -5.46 -15.94
CA PRO A 93 13.60 -6.37 -16.48
C PRO A 93 14.93 -6.31 -15.71
N GLY A 94 15.08 -5.36 -14.78
CA GLY A 94 16.32 -5.12 -14.04
C GLY A 94 16.56 -6.11 -12.90
N LYS A 95 17.69 -5.87 -12.20
CA LYS A 95 18.14 -6.66 -11.05
C LYS A 95 17.11 -6.73 -9.93
N ASP A 96 16.33 -5.66 -9.75
CA ASP A 96 15.36 -5.52 -8.65
C ASP A 96 13.97 -6.03 -9.02
N GLY A 97 13.78 -6.50 -10.26
CA GLY A 97 12.54 -7.08 -10.78
C GLY A 97 12.71 -8.55 -11.10
N ARG A 98 12.84 -8.88 -12.39
CA ARG A 98 13.10 -10.24 -12.89
C ARG A 98 14.37 -10.86 -12.30
N GLY A 99 15.39 -10.05 -11.99
CA GLY A 99 16.63 -10.54 -11.38
C GLY A 99 16.45 -11.18 -9.99
N ARG A 100 15.30 -10.98 -9.33
CA ARG A 100 14.97 -11.57 -8.03
C ARG A 100 14.14 -12.86 -8.12
N TYR A 101 13.74 -13.28 -9.32
CA TYR A 101 12.98 -14.50 -9.52
C TYR A 101 13.82 -15.74 -9.17
N ASN A 102 13.22 -16.69 -8.45
CA ASN A 102 13.83 -17.99 -8.15
C ASN A 102 13.22 -19.08 -9.05
N PRO A 103 14.01 -19.75 -9.92
CA PRO A 103 13.52 -20.82 -10.78
C PRO A 103 12.79 -21.97 -10.07
N GLN A 104 13.05 -22.20 -8.77
CA GLN A 104 12.37 -23.22 -7.97
C GLN A 104 10.88 -22.92 -7.71
N MET A 105 10.40 -21.72 -8.04
CA MET A 105 8.97 -21.37 -7.98
C MET A 105 8.18 -21.97 -9.15
N SER A 106 8.86 -22.39 -10.22
CA SER A 106 8.28 -23.08 -11.36
C SER A 106 7.86 -24.52 -10.99
N PRO A 107 6.75 -25.06 -11.54
CA PRO A 107 5.90 -24.48 -12.58
C PRO A 107 4.73 -23.63 -12.07
N VAL A 108 4.55 -23.52 -10.74
CA VAL A 108 3.37 -22.88 -10.15
C VAL A 108 3.38 -21.37 -10.39
N ILE A 109 4.56 -20.74 -10.29
CA ILE A 109 4.78 -19.35 -10.69
C ILE A 109 5.89 -19.37 -11.75
N ASN A 110 5.54 -19.09 -13.01
CA ASN A 110 6.54 -19.03 -14.07
C ASN A 110 7.27 -17.69 -14.06
N ALA A 111 8.47 -17.67 -14.66
CA ALA A 111 9.24 -16.44 -14.83
C ALA A 111 8.48 -15.35 -15.61
N THR A 112 7.52 -15.74 -16.46
CA THR A 112 6.65 -14.82 -17.21
C THR A 112 5.52 -14.24 -16.38
N ASP A 113 5.14 -14.92 -15.30
CA ASP A 113 4.10 -14.46 -14.37
C ASP A 113 4.68 -13.55 -13.28
N TRP A 114 5.99 -13.67 -13.02
CA TRP A 114 6.72 -12.90 -12.02
C TRP A 114 6.74 -11.41 -12.35
N LEU A 115 6.04 -10.62 -11.53
CA LEU A 115 5.98 -9.17 -11.66
C LEU A 115 6.37 -8.47 -10.37
N LYS A 116 6.61 -7.16 -10.50
CA LYS A 116 6.93 -6.26 -9.40
C LYS A 116 5.80 -5.28 -9.16
N GLY A 117 5.71 -4.82 -7.93
CA GLY A 117 4.75 -3.82 -7.49
C GLY A 117 5.22 -3.04 -6.28
N SER A 118 4.32 -2.17 -5.82
CA SER A 118 4.46 -1.47 -4.55
C SER A 118 3.83 -2.31 -3.46
N GLN A 119 4.45 -2.32 -2.27
CA GLN A 119 3.82 -2.84 -1.05
C GLN A 119 2.46 -2.17 -0.77
N TRP A 120 2.33 -0.87 -1.09
CA TRP A 120 1.11 -0.10 -0.84
C TRP A 120 0.02 -0.44 -1.84
N PHE A 121 -1.05 -1.02 -1.33
CA PHE A 121 -2.23 -1.41 -2.10
C PHE A 121 -3.48 -0.64 -1.69
N GLU A 122 -4.39 -0.51 -2.65
CA GLU A 122 -5.81 -0.54 -2.37
C GLU A 122 -6.44 -1.72 -3.12
N MET A 123 -7.40 -2.41 -2.48
CA MET A 123 -8.10 -3.52 -3.12
C MET A 123 -9.56 -3.67 -2.70
N HIS A 124 -10.34 -4.27 -3.60
CA HIS A 124 -11.69 -4.75 -3.32
C HIS A 124 -11.69 -5.97 -2.38
N ARG A 125 -12.80 -6.19 -1.69
CA ARG A 125 -13.00 -7.28 -0.72
C ARG A 125 -12.67 -8.67 -1.26
N ASP A 126 -13.06 -8.99 -2.48
CA ASP A 126 -12.84 -10.32 -3.05
C ASP A 126 -11.35 -10.64 -3.18
N MET A 127 -10.54 -9.63 -3.50
CA MET A 127 -9.09 -9.76 -3.59
C MET A 127 -8.45 -9.89 -2.20
N ALA A 128 -8.95 -9.12 -1.23
CA ALA A 128 -8.51 -9.23 0.17
C ALA A 128 -8.82 -10.63 0.75
N LEU A 129 -10.00 -11.19 0.46
CA LEU A 129 -10.37 -12.55 0.85
C LEU A 129 -9.39 -13.58 0.27
N HIS A 130 -9.08 -13.48 -1.02
CA HIS A 130 -8.11 -14.37 -1.66
C HIS A 130 -6.72 -14.26 -1.03
N ILE A 131 -6.21 -13.04 -0.82
CA ILE A 131 -4.90 -12.84 -0.18
C ILE A 131 -4.85 -13.49 1.20
N VAL A 132 -5.93 -13.42 1.99
CA VAL A 132 -5.97 -14.02 3.33
C VAL A 132 -6.08 -15.55 3.27
N SER A 133 -6.82 -16.10 2.31
CA SER A 133 -7.02 -17.55 2.15
C SER A 133 -5.96 -18.25 1.29
N ASP A 134 -5.07 -17.50 0.63
CA ASP A 134 -4.07 -18.08 -0.26
C ASP A 134 -3.02 -18.87 0.52
N GLU A 135 -3.00 -20.19 0.31
CA GLU A 135 -1.99 -21.10 0.84
C GLU A 135 -0.97 -21.52 -0.24
N THR A 136 -1.32 -21.37 -1.51
CA THR A 136 -0.52 -21.87 -2.64
C THR A 136 0.61 -20.91 -2.98
N TYR A 137 0.29 -19.69 -3.39
CA TYR A 137 1.31 -18.75 -3.84
C TYR A 137 2.10 -18.22 -2.65
N TYR A 138 1.41 -17.90 -1.55
CA TYR A 138 2.07 -17.41 -0.34
C TYR A 138 3.09 -18.40 0.23
N SER A 139 2.81 -19.72 0.24
CA SER A 139 3.78 -20.70 0.75
C SER A 139 5.02 -20.78 -0.12
N ILE A 140 4.87 -20.69 -1.44
CA ILE A 140 5.98 -20.65 -2.40
C ILE A 140 6.82 -19.39 -2.21
N PHE A 141 6.18 -18.22 -2.09
CA PHE A 141 6.88 -16.96 -1.80
C PHE A 141 7.63 -17.02 -0.48
N LYS A 142 6.97 -17.48 0.60
CA LYS A 142 7.58 -17.65 1.91
C LYS A 142 8.79 -18.59 1.89
N GLN A 143 8.75 -19.63 1.05
CA GLN A 143 9.83 -20.60 0.93
C GLN A 143 11.00 -20.05 0.09
N TYR A 144 10.72 -19.51 -1.10
CA TYR A 144 11.72 -19.26 -2.14
C TYR A 144 12.06 -17.79 -2.38
N CYS A 145 11.21 -16.84 -1.96
CA CYS A 145 11.53 -15.40 -1.98
C CYS A 145 12.27 -15.03 -0.70
N ARG A 146 13.58 -15.26 -0.70
CA ARG A 146 14.54 -14.83 0.34
C ARG A 146 15.49 -13.80 -0.25
N PRO A 147 16.20 -12.99 0.57
CA PRO A 147 17.16 -12.01 0.06
C PRO A 147 18.05 -12.61 -1.04
N PRO A 148 18.17 -11.95 -2.22
CA PRO A 148 17.82 -10.55 -2.49
C PRO A 148 16.35 -10.27 -2.87
N CYS A 149 15.44 -11.26 -2.78
CA CYS A 149 14.02 -11.10 -3.04
C CYS A 149 13.25 -10.46 -1.87
N TYR A 150 12.29 -9.58 -2.17
CA TYR A 150 11.39 -8.94 -1.21
C TYR A 150 9.93 -9.35 -1.46
N ASN A 151 9.32 -9.98 -0.45
CA ASN A 151 7.99 -10.56 -0.60
C ASN A 151 6.91 -9.49 -0.85
N ASP A 152 7.02 -8.37 -0.13
CA ASP A 152 6.14 -7.20 -0.19
C ASP A 152 6.16 -6.46 -1.53
N GLU A 153 7.20 -6.65 -2.35
CA GLU A 153 7.29 -6.04 -3.69
C GLU A 153 6.82 -6.98 -4.82
N HIS A 154 6.66 -8.29 -4.56
CA HIS A 154 6.45 -9.28 -5.62
C HIS A 154 5.23 -10.19 -5.43
N TYR A 155 4.90 -10.58 -4.20
CA TYR A 155 3.87 -11.59 -3.93
C TYR A 155 2.49 -11.14 -4.43
N ILE A 156 1.97 -10.04 -3.88
CA ILE A 156 0.64 -9.54 -4.22
C ILE A 156 0.59 -9.14 -5.70
N ALA A 157 1.64 -8.49 -6.22
CA ALA A 157 1.70 -8.07 -7.62
C ALA A 157 1.60 -9.26 -8.60
N THR A 158 2.37 -10.31 -8.35
CA THR A 158 2.39 -11.54 -9.16
C THR A 158 1.04 -12.26 -9.10
N MET A 159 0.51 -12.49 -7.91
CA MET A 159 -0.78 -13.17 -7.74
C MET A 159 -1.93 -12.39 -8.41
N VAL A 160 -1.94 -11.06 -8.25
CA VAL A 160 -2.96 -10.19 -8.84
C VAL A 160 -2.86 -10.17 -10.36
N ASN A 161 -1.65 -10.21 -10.92
CA ASN A 161 -1.49 -10.32 -12.37
C ASN A 161 -2.08 -11.61 -12.92
N MET A 162 -1.77 -12.73 -12.27
CA MET A 162 -2.22 -14.07 -12.69
C MET A 162 -3.74 -14.23 -12.58
N LEU A 163 -4.35 -13.69 -11.53
CA LEU A 163 -5.74 -14.03 -11.17
C LEU A 163 -6.74 -12.87 -11.32
N TYR A 164 -6.27 -11.63 -11.23
CA TYR A 164 -7.13 -10.43 -11.14
C TYR A 164 -6.74 -9.33 -12.13
N GLY A 165 -5.96 -9.63 -13.17
CA GLY A 165 -5.43 -8.62 -14.10
C GLY A 165 -6.48 -7.71 -14.74
N LYS A 166 -7.71 -8.21 -14.94
CA LYS A 166 -8.86 -7.42 -15.48
C LYS A 166 -9.56 -6.55 -14.44
N LEU A 167 -9.41 -6.86 -13.16
CA LEU A 167 -10.03 -6.16 -12.03
C LEU A 167 -9.04 -5.24 -11.30
N ASN A 168 -7.84 -5.06 -11.85
CA ASN A 168 -6.80 -4.21 -11.30
C ASN A 168 -6.42 -3.11 -12.30
N SER A 169 -6.25 -1.90 -11.79
CA SER A 169 -5.78 -0.74 -12.58
C SER A 169 -4.29 -0.77 -12.91
N LYS A 170 -3.53 -1.69 -12.29
CA LYS A 170 -2.06 -1.82 -12.41
C LYS A 170 -1.27 -0.62 -11.88
N ARG A 171 -1.90 0.29 -11.14
CA ARG A 171 -1.26 1.45 -10.50
C ARG A 171 -1.60 1.50 -9.01
N SER A 172 -0.75 2.17 -8.22
CA SER A 172 -1.06 2.48 -6.83
C SER A 172 -1.79 3.83 -6.72
N ILE A 173 -2.58 3.99 -5.66
CA ILE A 173 -3.12 5.30 -5.22
C ILE A 173 -2.16 6.02 -4.25
N THR A 174 -1.00 5.45 -3.95
CA THR A 174 -0.01 6.05 -3.04
C THR A 174 1.17 6.58 -3.85
N TRP A 175 1.34 7.89 -3.85
CA TRP A 175 2.48 8.55 -4.46
C TRP A 175 3.75 8.33 -3.65
N VAL A 176 4.86 8.10 -4.34
CA VAL A 176 6.18 7.84 -3.74
C VAL A 176 7.27 8.52 -4.55
N ASP A 177 8.15 9.27 -3.90
CA ASP A 177 9.33 9.87 -4.55
C ASP A 177 10.52 8.92 -4.53
N TRP A 178 10.85 8.35 -5.69
CA TRP A 178 12.04 7.52 -5.93
C TRP A 178 13.17 8.27 -6.63
N SER A 179 13.12 9.61 -6.70
CA SER A 179 14.18 10.44 -7.33
C SER A 179 15.54 10.32 -6.64
N ARG A 180 15.56 9.88 -5.37
CA ARG A 180 16.78 9.49 -4.67
C ARG A 180 16.97 7.99 -4.84
N GLU A 181 18.02 7.61 -5.58
CA GLU A 181 18.39 6.21 -5.77
C GLU A 181 18.61 5.50 -4.42
N GLY A 182 18.15 4.25 -4.31
CA GLY A 182 18.33 3.43 -3.11
C GLY A 182 17.16 2.49 -2.82
N ALA A 183 17.24 1.79 -1.69
CA ALA A 183 16.22 0.85 -1.23
C ALA A 183 15.01 1.51 -0.55
N HIS A 184 15.05 2.83 -0.36
CA HIS A 184 14.01 3.60 0.31
C HIS A 184 13.71 4.89 -0.44
N PRO A 185 12.43 5.30 -0.50
CA PRO A 185 12.06 6.54 -1.16
C PRO A 185 12.53 7.76 -0.36
N ARG A 186 12.56 8.93 -1.00
CA ARG A 186 12.86 10.20 -0.33
C ARG A 186 11.92 10.41 0.85
N LYS A 187 12.51 10.85 1.96
CA LYS A 187 11.79 11.32 3.14
C LYS A 187 11.73 12.85 3.13
N TYR A 188 10.53 13.39 3.17
CA TYR A 188 10.25 14.83 3.26
C TYR A 188 10.27 15.30 4.71
N GLY A 189 10.94 16.42 4.95
CA GLY A 189 10.98 17.17 6.21
C GLY A 189 10.10 18.43 6.16
N ASP A 190 10.11 19.19 7.25
CA ASP A 190 9.34 20.43 7.40
C ASP A 190 9.70 21.49 6.36
N ALA A 191 10.99 21.64 6.05
CA ALA A 191 11.50 22.59 5.06
C ALA A 191 11.06 22.28 3.62
N ASP A 192 10.68 21.03 3.33
CA ASP A 192 10.21 20.64 2.00
C ASP A 192 8.72 21.00 1.78
N ILE A 193 7.94 21.25 2.84
CA ILE A 193 6.49 21.40 2.74
C ILE A 193 6.11 22.81 2.26
N ASN A 194 5.60 22.87 1.03
CA ASN A 194 5.08 24.10 0.41
C ASN A 194 3.92 23.79 -0.56
N HIS A 195 3.25 24.84 -1.06
CA HIS A 195 2.12 24.69 -1.98
C HIS A 195 2.51 24.04 -3.32
N GLU A 196 3.70 24.31 -3.84
CA GLU A 196 4.18 23.78 -5.11
C GLU A 196 4.32 22.25 -5.03
N LEU A 197 5.00 21.74 -4.00
CA LEU A 197 5.13 20.30 -3.75
C LEU A 197 3.76 19.63 -3.66
N LEU A 198 2.84 20.19 -2.86
CA LEU A 198 1.51 19.61 -2.68
C LEU A 198 0.69 19.65 -3.99
N SER A 199 0.78 20.73 -4.76
CA SER A 199 0.13 20.84 -6.07
C SER A 199 0.68 19.82 -7.05
N GLN A 200 2.01 19.67 -7.12
CA GLN A 200 2.68 18.73 -8.00
C GLN A 200 2.30 17.28 -7.66
N ILE A 201 2.27 16.91 -6.37
CA ILE A 201 1.89 15.55 -5.95
C ILE A 201 0.41 15.28 -6.24
N ARG A 202 -0.47 16.28 -6.11
CA ARG A 202 -1.93 16.13 -6.34
C ARG A 202 -2.32 16.08 -7.80
N TYR A 203 -1.67 16.89 -8.64
CA TYR A 203 -2.18 17.22 -9.97
C TYR A 203 -1.11 17.16 -11.07
N GLY A 204 0.15 16.87 -10.73
CA GLY A 204 1.28 16.85 -11.68
C GLY A 204 1.38 15.57 -12.52
N SER A 205 0.34 14.73 -12.54
CA SER A 205 0.31 13.48 -13.32
C SER A 205 -1.10 13.21 -13.83
N GLU A 206 -1.22 12.58 -14.98
CA GLU A 206 -2.49 12.11 -15.53
C GLU A 206 -2.56 10.59 -15.54
N CYS A 207 -3.76 10.05 -15.36
CA CYS A 207 -4.02 8.62 -15.36
C CYS A 207 -5.48 8.32 -15.70
N ILE A 208 -5.76 7.05 -15.97
CA ILE A 208 -7.11 6.58 -16.22
C ILE A 208 -7.80 6.23 -14.89
N TYR A 209 -9.03 6.71 -14.75
CA TYR A 209 -9.95 6.40 -13.67
C TYR A 209 -11.36 6.20 -14.26
N ASN A 210 -11.95 5.02 -14.05
CA ASN A 210 -13.27 4.65 -14.59
C ASN A 210 -13.44 4.96 -16.10
N GLY A 211 -12.39 4.72 -16.88
CA GLY A 211 -12.37 4.95 -18.33
C GLY A 211 -12.06 6.38 -18.78
N ASN A 212 -11.96 7.34 -17.87
CA ASN A 212 -11.68 8.73 -18.19
C ASN A 212 -10.29 9.15 -17.70
N THR A 213 -9.66 10.09 -18.42
CA THR A 213 -8.43 10.74 -17.97
C THR A 213 -8.72 11.71 -16.82
N THR A 214 -7.88 11.67 -15.78
CA THR A 214 -7.96 12.57 -14.62
C THR A 214 -6.56 12.91 -14.12
N SER A 215 -6.42 14.05 -13.42
CA SER A 215 -5.22 14.42 -12.70
C SER A 215 -5.15 13.83 -11.28
N ILE A 216 -6.25 13.26 -10.76
CA ILE A 216 -6.31 12.65 -9.42
C ILE A 216 -5.83 11.20 -9.52
N CYS A 217 -4.50 11.04 -9.55
CA CYS A 217 -3.87 9.72 -9.66
C CYS A 217 -3.50 9.10 -8.33
N PHE A 218 -3.24 9.93 -7.32
CA PHE A 218 -2.82 9.49 -6.01
C PHE A 218 -3.75 10.08 -4.97
N LEU A 219 -4.20 9.27 -4.02
CA LEU A 219 -5.04 9.68 -2.89
C LEU A 219 -4.19 9.90 -1.63
N PHE A 220 -3.04 9.23 -1.57
CA PHE A 220 -2.09 9.30 -0.47
C PHE A 220 -0.69 9.55 -0.99
N ALA A 221 0.21 10.01 -0.12
CA ALA A 221 1.62 10.15 -0.44
C ALA A 221 2.52 9.73 0.72
N ARG A 222 3.75 9.32 0.39
CA ARG A 222 4.82 8.97 1.34
C ARG A 222 6.20 9.28 0.74
N LYS A 223 7.26 9.52 1.52
CA LYS A 223 7.39 9.35 2.97
C LYS A 223 7.56 10.69 3.68
N PHE A 224 6.69 11.00 4.64
CA PHE A 224 6.72 12.27 5.37
C PHE A 224 7.21 12.04 6.81
N SER A 225 8.08 12.92 7.32
CA SER A 225 8.52 12.90 8.72
C SER A 225 7.43 13.44 9.65
N PRO A 226 7.49 13.15 10.96
CA PRO A 226 6.62 13.81 11.93
C PRO A 226 6.74 15.36 11.93
N SER A 227 7.90 15.90 11.53
CA SER A 227 8.10 17.35 11.47
C SER A 227 7.25 18.04 10.38
N THR A 228 6.72 17.31 9.40
CA THR A 228 5.86 17.88 8.35
C THR A 228 4.46 18.23 8.83
N LEU A 229 4.02 17.71 9.98
CA LEU A 229 2.65 17.90 10.46
C LEU A 229 2.30 19.40 10.62
N LYS A 230 3.15 20.16 11.31
CA LYS A 230 2.88 21.58 11.58
C LYS A 230 2.78 22.43 10.30
N PRO A 231 3.72 22.37 9.33
CA PRO A 231 3.57 23.12 8.09
C PRO A 231 2.39 22.62 7.25
N MET A 232 2.07 21.32 7.25
CA MET A 232 0.88 20.80 6.56
C MET A 232 -0.43 21.38 7.09
N MET A 233 -0.59 21.43 8.40
CA MET A 233 -1.81 21.98 9.02
C MET A 233 -2.01 23.46 8.67
N ARG A 234 -0.91 24.23 8.55
CA ARG A 234 -0.96 25.63 8.10
C ARG A 234 -1.43 25.75 6.66
N LEU A 235 -0.90 24.92 5.75
CA LEU A 235 -1.24 24.97 4.33
C LEU A 235 -2.66 24.46 4.03
N LEU A 236 -3.17 23.54 4.84
CA LEU A 236 -4.48 22.91 4.65
C LEU A 236 -5.63 23.65 5.35
N HIS A 237 -5.37 24.84 5.91
CA HIS A 237 -6.35 25.68 6.60
C HIS A 237 -7.09 24.97 7.75
N PHE A 238 -6.46 24.00 8.40
CA PHE A 238 -6.99 23.44 9.65
C PHE A 238 -6.65 24.42 10.78
N GLN A 239 -7.54 25.39 11.02
CA GLN A 239 -7.53 26.16 12.26
C GLN A 239 -8.11 25.27 13.37
N TYR A 240 -7.31 25.01 14.40
CA TYR A 240 -7.79 24.49 15.69
C TYR A 240 -8.24 25.65 16.56
#